data_AF-A0A7W1DRL1-F1
#
_entry.id   AF-A0A7W1DRL1-F1
#
_cell.length_a   1.000
_cell.length_b   1.000
_cell.length_c   1.000
_cell.angle_alpha   90.00
_cell.angle_beta   90.00
_cell.angle_gamma   90.00
#
_symmetry.space_group_name_H-M   'P 1'
#
loop_
_entity.id
_entity.type
_entity.pdbx_description
1 polymer ?
#
loop_
_entity_poly.entity_id
_entity_poly.type
_entity_poly.pdbx_seq_one_letter_code
_entity_poly.pdbx_strand_id
1 'polypeptide(L)' 'MTSAALLAQRGPRADLILTNGRIYTVDAATPWAEAIAISGSRILAVGTVGEAQAHAGPQTRSI' A
#
# COMPACT_ATOMS: atom_id res chain seq x y z
N MET A 1 11.71 18.23 -22.89
CA MET A 1 11.73 16.79 -22.54
C MET A 1 11.28 16.59 -21.08
N THR A 2 10.05 16.95 -20.69
CA THR A 2 9.67 16.85 -19.26
C THR A 2 8.16 16.68 -19.07
N SER A 3 7.64 15.46 -19.24
CA SER A 3 6.29 15.10 -18.76
C SER A 3 6.09 13.59 -18.59
N ALA A 4 6.85 12.74 -19.30
CA ALA A 4 6.74 11.28 -19.16
C ALA A 4 7.15 10.74 -17.77
N ALA A 5 8.12 11.39 -17.10
CA ALA A 5 8.62 10.95 -15.80
C ALA A 5 7.60 11.13 -14.64
N LEU A 6 6.73 12.13 -14.71
CA LEU A 6 5.74 12.41 -13.65
C LEU A 6 4.60 11.38 -13.65
N LEU A 7 4.25 10.84 -14.82
CA LEU A 7 3.23 9.80 -14.95
C LEU A 7 3.75 8.43 -14.52
N ALA A 8 5.03 8.12 -14.81
CA ALA A 8 5.68 6.89 -14.38
C ALA A 8 5.91 6.81 -12.86
N GLN A 9 5.84 7.94 -12.13
CA GLN A 9 6.05 7.99 -10.68
C GLN A 9 4.83 7.58 -9.86
N ARG A 10 3.66 7.34 -10.46
CA ARG A 10 2.49 6.80 -9.74
C ARG A 10 2.55 5.28 -9.82
N GLY A 11 3.16 4.68 -8.79
CA GLY A 11 3.09 3.24 -8.57
C GLY A 11 1.64 2.72 -8.56
N PRO A 12 1.46 1.39 -8.65
CA PRO A 12 0.14 0.77 -8.69
C PRO A 12 -0.74 1.26 -7.54
N ARG A 13 -2.03 1.46 -7.83
CA ARG A 13 -3.04 1.87 -6.85
C ARG A 13 -3.65 0.65 -6.18
N ALA A 14 -3.95 0.77 -4.89
CA ALA A 14 -4.64 -0.26 -4.15
C ALA A 14 -6.14 -0.24 -4.46
N ASP A 15 -6.76 -1.42 -4.52
CA ASP A 15 -8.22 -1.56 -4.51
C ASP A 15 -8.72 -1.50 -3.06
N LEU A 16 -7.93 -2.02 -2.12
CA LEU A 16 -8.23 -2.08 -0.69
C LEU A 16 -7.00 -1.68 0.13
N ILE A 17 -7.19 -0.80 1.12
CA ILE A 17 -6.25 -0.52 2.19
C ILE A 17 -6.91 -0.89 3.51
N LEU A 18 -6.27 -1.77 4.28
CA LEU A 18 -6.65 -2.07 5.65
C LEU A 18 -5.70 -1.33 6.58
N THR A 19 -6.25 -0.60 7.54
CA THR A 19 -5.50 0.19 8.53
C THR A 19 -5.86 -0.24 9.96
N ASN A 20 -5.07 0.22 10.93
CA ASN A 20 -5.25 -0.12 12.36
C ASN A 20 -5.30 -1.64 12.59
N GLY A 21 -4.67 -2.41 11.71
CA GLY A 21 -4.61 -3.86 11.78
C GLY A 21 -3.46 -4.33 12.66
N ARG A 22 -3.53 -5.59 13.09
CA ARG A 22 -2.38 -6.30 13.66
C ARG A 22 -1.99 -7.43 12.72
N ILE A 23 -1.16 -7.10 11.74
CA ILE A 23 -0.83 -7.97 10.61
C ILE A 23 0.48 -8.69 10.92
N TYR A 24 0.45 -10.02 11.01
CA TYR A 24 1.67 -10.81 11.20
C TYR A 24 2.36 -11.04 9.85
N THR A 25 3.60 -10.56 9.71
CA THR A 25 4.33 -10.56 8.42
C THR A 25 5.26 -11.76 8.24
N VAL A 26 5.53 -12.50 9.33
CA VAL A 26 6.56 -13.55 9.39
C VAL A 26 7.99 -13.02 9.16
N ASP A 27 8.19 -11.70 9.11
CA ASP A 27 9.51 -11.09 9.16
C ASP A 27 10.03 -11.07 10.61
N ALA A 28 11.21 -11.65 10.84
CA ALA A 28 11.81 -11.67 12.17
C ALA A 28 12.23 -10.28 12.67
N ALA A 29 12.57 -9.36 11.76
CA ALA A 29 12.94 -8.00 12.13
C ALA A 29 11.71 -7.14 12.46
N THR A 30 10.64 -7.28 11.68
CA THR A 30 9.38 -6.54 11.84
C THR A 30 8.17 -7.46 11.75
N PRO A 31 7.86 -8.24 12.80
CA PRO A 31 6.82 -9.27 12.75
C PRO A 31 5.40 -8.72 12.67
N TRP A 32 5.19 -7.45 13.01
CA TRP A 32 3.89 -6.80 13.04
C TRP A 32 3.85 -5.58 12.14
N ALA A 33 2.77 -5.45 11.38
CA ALA A 33 2.44 -4.26 10.61
C ALA A 33 1.05 -3.74 10.97
N GLU A 34 0.85 -2.44 10.76
CA GLU A 34 -0.37 -1.70 11.09
C GLU A 34 -1.32 -1.57 9.89
N ALA A 35 -0.78 -1.70 8.67
CA ALA A 35 -1.54 -1.55 7.44
C ALA A 35 -1.03 -2.44 6.30
N ILE A 36 -1.93 -2.73 5.35
CA ILE A 36 -1.65 -3.44 4.10
C ILE A 36 -2.42 -2.81 2.95
N ALA A 37 -1.76 -2.66 1.80
CA ALA A 37 -2.34 -2.20 0.55
C ALA A 37 -2.41 -3.37 -0.45
N ILE A 38 -3.59 -3.61 -1.01
CA ILE A 38 -3.89 -4.76 -1.88
C ILE A 38 -4.45 -4.26 -3.21
N SER A 39 -3.96 -4.82 -4.32
CA SER A 39 -4.55 -4.66 -5.66
C SER A 39 -4.78 -6.03 -6.29
N GLY A 40 -6.05 -6.39 -6.50
CA GLY A 40 -6.48 -7.71 -6.93
C GLY A 40 -5.86 -8.81 -6.04
N SER A 41 -4.97 -9.61 -6.63
CA SER A 41 -4.25 -10.70 -5.97
C SER A 41 -2.82 -10.34 -5.54
N ARG A 42 -2.46 -9.05 -5.52
CA ARG A 42 -1.12 -8.56 -5.18
C ARG A 42 -1.14 -7.69 -3.94
N ILE A 43 -0.13 -7.87 -3.11
CA ILE A 43 0.19 -6.97 -2.01
C ILE A 43 1.15 -5.92 -2.54
N LEU A 44 0.77 -4.65 -2.41
CA LEU A 44 1.57 -3.50 -2.86
C LEU A 44 2.47 -2.97 -1.75
N ALA A 45 2.00 -2.99 -0.51
CA ALA A 45 2.75 -2.58 0.68
C ALA A 45 2.21 -3.28 1.94
N VAL A 46 3.11 -3.53 2.90
CA VAL A 46 2.80 -3.99 4.27
C VAL A 46 3.70 -3.20 5.21
N GLY A 47 3.14 -2.55 6.23
CA GLY A 47 3.92 -1.74 7.15
C GLY A 47 3.07 -0.75 7.92
N THR A 48 3.50 0.50 7.94
CA THR A 48 2.80 1.63 8.54
C THR A 48 1.60 2.07 7.70
N VAL A 49 0.67 2.81 8.32
CA VAL A 49 -0.46 3.43 7.60
C VAL A 49 0.02 4.33 6.46
N GLY A 50 1.10 5.10 6.66
CA GLY A 50 1.62 6.01 5.65
C GLY A 50 2.13 5.28 4.39
N GLU A 51 2.83 4.17 4.58
CA GLU A 51 3.33 3.34 3.46
C GLU A 51 2.18 2.74 2.66
N ALA A 52 1.13 2.24 3.32
CA ALA A 52 -0.06 1.74 2.63
C ALA A 52 -0.82 2.86 1.90
N GLN A 53 -1.00 4.02 2.54
CA GLN A 53 -1.72 5.18 1.98
C GLN A 53 -1.00 5.82 0.77
N ALA A 54 0.31 5.62 0.61
CA ALA A 54 1.02 6.03 -0.60
C ALA A 54 0.43 5.39 -1.89
N HIS A 55 -0.25 4.25 -1.74
CA HIS A 55 -0.93 3.53 -2.82
C HIS A 55 -2.41 3.91 -2.99
N ALA A 56 -2.95 4.82 -2.18
CA ALA A 56 -4.34 5.24 -2.29
C ALA A 56 -4.61 5.94 -3.63
N GLY A 57 -5.78 5.67 -4.19
CA GLY A 57 -6.32 6.27 -5.41
C GLY A 57 -7.82 6.53 -5.26
N PRO A 58 -8.44 7.19 -6.25
CA PRO A 58 -9.85 7.61 -6.17
C PRO A 58 -10.86 6.46 -5.97
N GLN A 59 -10.47 5.23 -6.32
CA GLN A 59 -11.31 4.04 -6.21
C GLN A 59 -10.89 3.13 -5.04
N THR A 60 -9.85 3.49 -4.30
CA THR A 60 -9.36 2.69 -3.18
C THR A 60 -10.37 2.70 -2.05
N ARG A 61 -10.78 1.53 -1.60
CA ARG A 61 -11.54 1.38 -0.36
C ARG A 61 -10.59 1.36 0.82
N SER A 62 -10.83 2.20 1.83
CA SER A 62 -10.08 2.17 3.09
C SER A 62 -10.99 1.62 4.20
N ILE A 63 -10.44 0.72 5.03
CA ILE A 63 -11.11 0.14 6.20
C ILE A 63 -10.19 0.30 7.43
#